data_AF-A0A9X4QRA0-F1
#
_entry.id   AF-A0A9X4QRA0-F1
#
_cell.length_a   1.000
_cell.length_b   1.000
_cell.length_c   1.000
_cell.angle_alpha   90.00
_cell.angle_beta   90.00
_cell.angle_gamma   90.00
#
_symmetry.space_group_name_H-M   'P 1'
#
loop_
_entity.id
_entity.type
_entity.pdbx_description
1 polymer ?
#
loop_
_entity_poly.entity_id
_entity_poly.type
_entity_poly.pdbx_seq_one_letter_code
_entity_poly.pdbx_strand_id
1 'polypeptide(L)'
;MSIKPFVFTTTAAEFLSPEVPVFINRVQESFGMWHHDHEFVEINYVSEGTGFQYIEGQFLPVAKGDLFFFADRGVARVSAFACRAGRRPLDRV
;
A
#
# COMPACT_ATOMS: atom_id res chain seq x y z
N MET A 1 -3.64 -15.65 -22.15
CA MET A 1 -4.11 -14.25 -22.30
C MET A 1 -3.82 -13.56 -20.98
N SER A 2 -2.84 -12.66 -20.92
CA SER A 2 -2.47 -11.98 -19.66
C SER A 2 -3.40 -10.78 -19.47
N ILE A 3 -4.20 -10.78 -18.41
CA ILE A 3 -5.02 -9.64 -18.03
C ILE A 3 -4.08 -8.62 -17.39
N LYS A 4 -3.88 -7.48 -18.05
CA LYS A 4 -3.16 -6.37 -17.42
C LYS A 4 -4.06 -5.77 -16.33
N PRO A 5 -3.57 -5.58 -15.09
CA PRO A 5 -4.34 -4.91 -14.07
C PRO A 5 -4.67 -3.48 -14.52
N PHE A 6 -5.88 -3.02 -14.22
CA PHE A 6 -6.24 -1.61 -14.40
C PHE A 6 -5.49 -0.79 -13.37
N VAL A 7 -4.73 0.21 -13.84
CA VAL A 7 -3.98 1.15 -13.02
C VAL A 7 -4.50 2.55 -13.32
N PHE A 8 -4.86 3.30 -12.28
CA PHE A 8 -5.21 4.72 -12.40
C PHE A 8 -4.18 5.59 -11.69
N THR A 9 -4.16 6.88 -12.00
CA THR A 9 -3.23 7.82 -11.36
C THR A 9 -3.99 8.72 -10.41
N THR A 10 -3.55 8.75 -9.16
CA THR A 10 -3.95 9.74 -8.18
C THR A 10 -3.08 10.99 -8.35
N THR A 11 -3.74 12.12 -8.55
CA THR A 11 -3.09 13.40 -8.83
C THR A 11 -2.82 14.15 -7.54
N ALA A 12 -1.81 15.01 -7.55
CA ALA A 12 -1.52 15.86 -6.39
C ALA A 12 -2.70 16.78 -6.05
N ALA A 13 -3.43 17.27 -7.06
CA ALA A 13 -4.56 18.18 -6.87
C ALA A 13 -5.76 17.55 -6.14
N GLU A 14 -5.87 16.21 -6.12
CA GLU A 14 -6.93 15.51 -5.38
C GLU A 14 -6.69 15.51 -3.86
N PHE A 15 -5.44 15.59 -3.42
CA PHE A 15 -5.06 15.38 -2.02
C PHE A 15 -4.29 16.54 -1.38
N LEU A 16 -3.58 17.33 -2.18
CA LEU A 16 -2.65 18.36 -1.72
C LEU A 16 -3.08 19.74 -2.22
N SER A 17 -2.79 20.76 -1.42
CA SER A 17 -2.88 22.16 -1.84
C SER A 17 -1.58 22.91 -1.53
N PRO A 18 -1.33 24.07 -2.16
CA PRO A 18 -0.17 24.90 -1.81
C PRO A 18 -0.12 25.29 -0.32
N GLU A 19 -1.29 25.48 0.30
CA GLU A 19 -1.43 25.86 1.71
C GLU A 19 -1.29 24.65 2.65
N VAL A 20 -1.72 23.47 2.19
CA VAL A 20 -1.67 22.21 2.93
C VAL A 20 -1.00 21.15 2.05
N PRO A 21 0.35 21.12 2.01
CA PRO A 21 1.10 20.22 1.12
C PRO A 21 1.22 18.79 1.66
N VAL A 22 0.41 18.43 2.65
CA VAL A 22 0.41 17.11 3.30
C VAL A 22 -1.02 16.64 3.51
N PHE A 23 -1.30 15.43 3.05
CA PHE A 23 -2.54 14.72 3.32
C PHE A 23 -2.27 13.52 4.22
N ILE A 24 -3.08 13.36 5.27
CA ILE A 24 -2.98 12.23 6.19
C ILE A 24 -4.31 11.47 6.14
N ASN A 25 -4.24 10.18 5.86
CA ASN A 25 -5.38 9.30 5.96
C ASN A 25 -5.10 8.14 6.93
N ARG A 26 -6.17 7.45 7.33
CA ARG A 26 -6.11 6.12 7.93
C ARG A 26 -7.10 5.25 7.17
N VAL A 27 -6.61 4.17 6.58
CA VAL A 27 -7.42 3.27 5.78
C VAL A 27 -7.19 1.83 6.23
N GLN A 28 -8.26 1.04 6.22
CA GLN A 28 -8.15 -0.41 6.30
C GLN A 28 -8.01 -0.94 4.88
N GLU A 29 -6.81 -1.31 4.49
CA GLU A 29 -6.61 -1.81 3.12
C GLU A 29 -7.12 -3.23 2.94
N SER A 30 -7.57 -3.53 1.72
CA SER A 30 -8.16 -4.82 1.35
C SER A 30 -7.83 -5.19 -0.09
N PHE A 31 -7.94 -6.48 -0.44
CA PHE A 31 -7.71 -7.00 -1.79
C PHE A 31 -8.65 -6.43 -2.86
N GLY A 32 -9.71 -5.71 -2.46
CA GLY A 32 -10.64 -5.06 -3.39
C GLY A 32 -10.19 -3.67 -3.86
N MET A 33 -9.07 -3.14 -3.34
CA MET A 33 -8.58 -1.84 -3.77
C MET A 33 -7.91 -1.92 -5.15
N TRP A 34 -8.16 -0.88 -5.94
CA TRP A 34 -7.58 -0.75 -7.27
C TRP A 34 -6.09 -0.39 -7.20
N HIS A 35 -5.32 -0.92 -8.14
CA HIS A 35 -3.94 -0.51 -8.33
C HIS A 35 -3.87 0.95 -8.77
N HIS A 36 -2.96 1.72 -8.18
CA HIS A 36 -2.74 3.09 -8.60
C HIS A 36 -1.27 3.51 -8.59
N ASP A 37 -1.00 4.54 -9.38
CA ASP A 37 0.16 5.40 -9.30
C ASP A 37 -0.21 6.73 -8.62
N HIS A 38 0.79 7.50 -8.20
CA HIS A 38 0.59 8.81 -7.57
C HIS A 38 1.60 9.85 -8.07
N GLU A 39 1.19 11.12 -8.08
CA GLU A 39 2.06 12.26 -8.44
C GLU A 39 2.80 12.90 -7.26
N PHE A 40 2.54 12.42 -6.05
CA PHE A 40 3.13 12.90 -4.80
C PHE A 40 4.00 11.83 -4.15
N VAL A 41 4.68 12.17 -3.06
CA VAL A 41 5.39 11.20 -2.21
C VAL A 41 4.39 10.60 -1.23
N GLU A 42 4.35 9.27 -1.14
CA GLU A 42 3.49 8.56 -0.20
C GLU A 42 4.33 7.89 0.91
N ILE A 43 3.86 8.00 2.15
CA ILE A 43 4.43 7.32 3.31
C ILE A 43 3.34 6.46 3.94
N ASN A 44 3.54 5.14 3.91
CA ASN A 44 2.62 4.21 4.56
C ASN A 44 3.22 3.66 5.84
N TYR A 45 2.49 3.83 6.93
CA TYR A 45 2.83 3.27 8.23
C TYR A 45 1.80 2.24 8.63
N VAL A 46 2.25 1.00 8.88
CA VAL A 46 1.37 -0.06 9.37
C VAL A 46 1.10 0.17 10.85
N SER A 47 -0.02 0.84 11.14
CA SER A 47 -0.35 1.22 12.51
C SER A 47 -0.87 0.05 13.38
N GLU A 48 -1.40 -1.01 12.75
CA GLU A 48 -1.91 -2.20 13.42
C GLU A 48 -1.94 -3.43 12.50
N GLY A 49 -1.92 -4.62 13.12
CA GLY A 49 -2.10 -5.89 12.42
C GLY A 49 -0.86 -6.39 11.67
N THR A 50 -1.11 -7.33 10.76
CA THR A 50 -0.14 -7.95 9.84
C THR A 50 -0.83 -8.20 8.50
N GLY A 51 -0.08 -8.27 7.41
CA GLY A 51 -0.64 -8.58 6.09
C GLY A 51 0.43 -8.62 5.00
N PHE A 52 0.06 -8.20 3.79
CA PHE A 52 0.99 -8.10 2.67
C PHE A 52 0.84 -6.75 1.96
N GLN A 53 1.93 -6.22 1.46
CA GLN A 53 1.91 -5.12 0.50
C GLN A 53 2.28 -5.65 -0.87
N TYR A 54 1.47 -5.32 -1.89
CA TYR A 54 1.74 -5.69 -3.27
C TYR A 54 2.35 -4.51 -4.03
N ILE A 55 3.60 -4.71 -4.45
CA ILE A 55 4.45 -3.70 -5.07
C ILE A 55 5.14 -4.35 -6.27
N GLU A 56 4.97 -3.78 -7.47
CA GLU A 56 5.65 -4.24 -8.70
C GLU A 56 5.58 -5.75 -8.97
N GLY A 57 4.45 -6.39 -8.70
CA GLY A 57 4.32 -7.84 -8.92
C GLY A 57 4.73 -8.71 -7.72
N GLN A 58 5.24 -8.11 -6.65
CA GLN A 58 5.72 -8.82 -5.46
C GLN A 58 4.81 -8.60 -4.27
N PHE A 59 4.62 -9.64 -3.47
CA PHE A 59 3.97 -9.56 -2.17
C PHE A 59 5.03 -9.51 -1.06
N LEU A 60 5.09 -8.41 -0.33
CA LEU A 60 5.95 -8.23 0.82
C LEU A 60 5.13 -8.44 2.10
N PRO A 61 5.54 -9.33 3.03
CA PRO A 61 4.86 -9.44 4.31
C PRO A 61 5.09 -8.15 5.13
N VAL A 62 4.06 -7.70 5.82
CA VAL A 62 4.10 -6.50 6.66
C VAL A 62 3.49 -6.74 8.03
N ALA A 63 3.94 -5.99 9.03
CA ALA A 63 3.47 -6.00 10.40
C ALA A 63 3.42 -4.59 10.98
N LYS A 64 2.69 -4.43 12.09
CA LYS A 64 2.67 -3.19 12.86
C LYS A 64 4.08 -2.68 13.10
N GLY A 65 4.31 -1.42 12.76
CA GLY A 65 5.60 -0.75 12.89
C GLY A 65 6.35 -0.58 11.57
N ASP A 66 6.00 -1.35 10.54
CA ASP A 66 6.63 -1.22 9.23
C ASP A 66 6.27 0.13 8.57
N LEU A 67 7.26 0.72 7.90
CA LEU A 67 7.16 2.00 7.22
C LEU A 67 7.68 1.88 5.80
N PHE A 68 6.88 2.37 4.86
CA PHE A 68 7.19 2.37 3.44
C PHE A 68 7.24 3.81 2.93
N PHE A 69 8.21 4.05 2.05
CA PHE A 69 8.43 5.35 1.42
C PHE A 69 8.37 5.19 -0.09
N PHE A 70 7.45 5.91 -0.72
CA PHE A 70 7.17 5.82 -2.15
C PHE A 70 7.44 7.17 -2.82
N ALA A 71 8.59 7.31 -3.47
CA ALA A 71 9.00 8.54 -4.13
C ALA A 71 8.83 8.55 -5.65
N ASP A 72 8.72 7.37 -6.27
CA ASP A 72 8.73 7.24 -7.73
C ASP A 72 7.32 7.09 -8.33
N ARG A 73 7.10 7.75 -9.47
CA ARG A 73 5.91 7.55 -10.32
C ARG A 73 6.04 6.24 -11.08
N GLY A 74 4.99 5.41 -11.12
CA GLY A 74 4.90 4.23 -11.98
C GLY A 74 4.92 2.87 -11.27
N VAL A 75 4.83 2.85 -9.94
CA VAL A 75 4.65 1.61 -9.20
C VAL A 75 3.17 1.46 -8.85
N ALA A 76 2.51 0.56 -9.58
CA ALA A 76 1.14 0.14 -9.31
C ALA A 76 1.07 -0.51 -7.92
N ARG A 77 0.46 0.19 -6.96
CA ARG A 77 0.43 -0.22 -5.55
C ARG A 77 -0.96 -0.69 -5.14
N VAL A 78 -0.99 -1.81 -4.44
CA VAL A 78 -2.12 -2.26 -3.62
C VAL A 78 -1.51 -2.78 -2.33
N SER A 79 -1.80 -2.20 -1.16
CA SER A 79 -1.54 -2.96 0.06
C SER A 79 -2.78 -3.82 0.34
N ALA A 80 -2.56 -5.09 0.58
CA ALA A 80 -3.62 -6.05 0.80
C ALA A 80 -3.40 -6.72 2.16
N PHE A 81 -4.11 -6.23 3.18
CA PHE A 81 -4.08 -6.89 4.47
C PHE A 81 -4.97 -8.13 4.44
N ALA A 82 -4.35 -9.32 4.43
CA ALA A 82 -4.98 -10.51 4.98
C ALA A 82 -4.71 -10.52 6.49
N CYS A 83 -5.68 -10.08 7.30
CA CYS A 83 -5.66 -10.35 8.73
C CYS A 83 -5.80 -11.87 8.93
N ARG A 84 -4.69 -12.56 9.21
CA ARG A 84 -4.76 -13.93 9.70
C ARG A 84 -5.15 -13.86 11.17
N ALA A 85 -6.45 -13.86 11.44
CA ALA A 85 -6.95 -14.20 12.76
C ALA A 85 -6.53 -15.65 13.07
N GLY A 86 -5.40 -15.80 13.76
CA GLY A 86 -4.97 -17.07 14.34
C GLY A 86 -3.74 -17.73 13.72
N ARG A 87 -2.75 -17.95 14.60
CA ARG A 87 -1.63 -18.90 14.58
C ARG A 87 -0.42 -18.62 13.67
N ARG A 88 0.73 -18.42 14.34
CA ARG A 88 2.07 -18.84 13.89
C ARG A 88 2.01 -20.29 13.39
N PRO A 89 2.72 -20.64 12.31
CA PRO A 89 3.99 -21.39 12.49
C PRO A 89 5.02 -20.99 11.39
N LEU A 90 6.34 -21.13 11.51
CA LEU A 90 7.16 -22.15 12.14
C LEU A 90 8.47 -21.51 12.63
N ASP A 91 8.89 -21.94 13.82
CA ASP A 91 10.29 -21.93 14.22
C ASP A 91 11.10 -22.78 13.24
N ARG A 92 12.29 -22.29 12.88
CA ARG A 92 13.30 -23.04 12.15
C ARG A 92 13.65 -24.32 12.92
N VAL A 93 13.58 -25.46 12.25
CA VAL A 93 14.51 -26.59 12.43
C VAL A 93 15.19 -26.80 11.10
#